data_AF-A0A1Q7GDS8-F1
#
_entry.id   AF-A0A1Q7GDS8-F1
#
_cell.length_a   1.000
_cell.length_b   1.000
_cell.length_c   1.000
_cell.angle_alpha   90.00
_cell.angle_beta   90.00
_cell.angle_gamma   90.00
#
_symmetry.space_group_name_H-M   'P 1'
#
loop_
_entity.id
_entity.type
_entity.pdbx_description
1 polymer ?
#
loop_
_entity_poly.entity_id
_entity_poly.type
_entity_poly.pdbx_seq_one_letter_code
_entity_poly.pdbx_strand_id
1 'polypeptide(L)'
;MVPIPTVDEFAAQAASFAAARSAAGLRPSAHICRLLEVVCAPDEDAAIRRAAPFLLEKYSAYLSWGLRGVTLDSAAAPEEQLRRLAADRFAVGSPAQVVDALLRQHRAGVTHATMRVSWPGMKQTDVLAGIELLGRAVLPEVRRRTSTSAG
;
A
#
# COMPACT_ATOMS: atom_id res chain seq x y z
N MET A 1 -8.22 -8.23 -13.29
CA MET A 1 -7.78 -8.19 -11.89
C MET A 1 -6.76 -7.06 -11.79
N VAL A 2 -7.07 -6.01 -11.03
CA VAL A 2 -6.11 -4.95 -10.72
C VAL A 2 -5.05 -5.55 -9.77
N PRO A 3 -3.74 -5.23 -9.90
CA PRO A 3 -2.70 -5.92 -9.12
C PRO A 3 -2.84 -5.73 -7.62
N ILE A 4 -3.47 -4.63 -7.21
CA ILE A 4 -3.78 -4.32 -5.83
C ILE A 4 -5.22 -3.77 -5.81
N PRO A 5 -6.18 -4.47 -5.17
CA PRO A 5 -7.54 -3.95 -5.00
C PRO A 5 -7.51 -2.64 -4.21
N THR A 6 -8.57 -1.84 -4.27
CA THR A 6 -8.74 -0.73 -3.33
C THR A 6 -8.85 -1.24 -1.88
N VAL A 7 -8.85 -0.34 -0.90
CA VAL A 7 -9.11 -0.71 0.50
C VAL A 7 -10.47 -1.38 0.66
N ASP A 8 -11.51 -0.83 0.03
CA ASP A 8 -12.88 -1.34 0.16
C ASP A 8 -13.09 -2.65 -0.59
N GLU A 9 -12.52 -2.79 -1.79
CA GLU A 9 -12.53 -4.06 -2.52
C GLU A 9 -11.86 -5.17 -1.71
N PHE A 10 -10.74 -4.86 -1.05
CA PHE A 10 -10.07 -5.79 -0.16
C PHE A 10 -10.92 -6.13 1.08
N ALA A 11 -11.57 -5.14 1.69
CA ALA A 11 -12.45 -5.37 2.83
C ALA A 11 -13.59 -6.34 2.48
N ALA A 12 -14.19 -6.18 1.29
CA ALA A 12 -15.20 -7.10 0.76
C ALA A 12 -14.64 -8.51 0.54
N GLN A 13 -13.42 -8.62 -0.01
CA GLN A 13 -12.73 -9.90 -0.19
C GLN A 13 -12.43 -10.59 1.16
N ALA A 14 -11.96 -9.83 2.15
CA ALA A 14 -11.69 -10.33 3.50
C ALA A 14 -12.96 -10.81 4.20
N ALA A 15 -14.07 -10.08 4.07
CA ALA A 15 -15.37 -10.47 4.59
C ALA A 15 -15.89 -11.76 3.91
N SER A 16 -15.77 -11.86 2.58
CA SER A 16 -16.14 -13.07 1.84
C SER A 16 -15.31 -14.27 2.28
N PHE A 17 -14.00 -14.09 2.50
CA PHE A 17 -13.13 -15.14 3.01
C PHE A 17 -13.54 -15.59 4.42
N ALA A 18 -13.83 -14.64 5.33
CA ALA A 18 -14.28 -14.96 6.68
C ALA A 18 -15.61 -15.73 6.68
N ALA A 19 -16.58 -15.33 5.84
CA ALA A 19 -17.85 -16.01 5.68
C ALA A 19 -17.68 -17.44 5.17
N ALA A 20 -16.84 -17.66 4.15
CA ALA A 20 -16.55 -18.99 3.61
C ALA A 20 -15.92 -19.92 4.67
N ARG A 21 -15.02 -19.40 5.51
CA ARG A 21 -14.44 -20.16 6.62
C ARG A 21 -15.49 -20.57 7.64
N SER A 22 -16.36 -19.63 8.02
CA SER A 22 -17.45 -19.90 8.97
C SER A 22 -18.41 -20.97 8.44
N ALA A 23 -18.81 -20.88 7.17
CA ALA A 23 -19.66 -21.89 6.52
C ALA A 23 -19.01 -23.27 6.47
N ALA A 24 -17.67 -23.32 6.37
CA ALA A 24 -16.89 -24.55 6.42
C ALA A 24 -16.57 -25.05 7.86
N GLY A 25 -17.09 -24.39 8.91
CA GLY A 25 -16.81 -24.75 10.30
C GLY A 25 -15.38 -24.45 10.77
N LEU A 26 -14.64 -23.63 10.03
CA LEU A 26 -13.26 -23.25 10.35
C LEU A 26 -13.21 -22.01 11.25
N ARG A 27 -12.25 -21.99 12.19
CA ARG A 27 -11.98 -20.81 13.03
C ARG A 27 -11.59 -19.59 12.18
N PRO A 28 -11.83 -18.35 12.66
CA PRO A 28 -11.29 -17.13 12.03
C PRO A 28 -9.78 -17.23 11.79
N SER A 29 -9.29 -16.67 10.69
CA SER A 29 -7.84 -16.63 10.44
C SER A 29 -7.18 -15.58 11.32
N ALA A 30 -6.09 -15.94 12.00
CA ALA A 30 -5.24 -14.98 12.70
C ALA A 30 -4.43 -14.10 11.72
N HIS A 31 -4.19 -14.62 10.52
CA HIS A 31 -3.34 -13.98 9.52
C HIS A 31 -4.16 -13.65 8.27
N ILE A 32 -4.34 -12.36 8.03
CA ILE A 32 -4.87 -11.79 6.79
C ILE A 32 -3.76 -10.86 6.26
N CYS A 33 -3.03 -11.36 5.27
CA CYS A 33 -1.83 -10.71 4.76
C CYS A 33 -2.15 -9.81 3.56
N ARG A 34 -1.57 -8.60 3.53
CA ARG A 34 -1.62 -7.71 2.37
C ARG A 34 -0.23 -7.22 1.99
N LEU A 35 0.07 -7.28 0.70
CA LEU A 35 1.28 -6.72 0.11
C LEU A 35 0.98 -5.30 -0.40
N LEU A 36 1.71 -4.32 0.12
CA LEU A 36 1.49 -2.91 -0.17
C LEU A 36 2.72 -2.29 -0.84
N GLU A 37 2.49 -1.37 -1.78
CA GLU A 37 3.48 -0.38 -2.14
C GLU A 37 3.50 0.69 -1.05
N VAL A 38 4.68 0.97 -0.49
CA VAL A 38 4.85 1.93 0.61
C VAL A 38 6.01 2.86 0.31
N VAL A 39 5.74 4.16 0.34
CA VAL A 39 6.74 5.21 0.14
C VAL A 39 6.54 6.26 1.23
N CYS A 40 7.56 6.46 2.06
CA CYS A 40 7.57 7.48 3.08
C CYS A 40 8.69 8.49 2.78
N ALA A 41 8.34 9.77 2.77
CA ALA A 41 9.27 10.89 2.63
C ALA A 41 8.82 12.02 3.58
N PRO A 42 9.57 13.14 3.69
CA PRO A 42 9.17 14.24 4.58
C PRO A 42 7.77 14.81 4.28
N ASP A 43 7.38 14.83 3.01
CA ASP A 43 6.08 15.30 2.53
C ASP A 43 5.58 14.45 1.35
N GLU A 44 4.32 14.67 0.96
CA GLU A 44 3.68 13.93 -0.13
C GLU A 44 4.40 14.11 -1.47
N ASP A 45 4.74 15.34 -1.82
CA ASP A 45 5.34 15.63 -3.12
C ASP A 45 6.73 15.01 -3.24
N ALA A 46 7.51 14.99 -2.15
CA ALA A 46 8.79 14.31 -2.09
C ALA A 46 8.62 12.79 -2.26
N ALA A 47 7.61 12.19 -1.63
CA ALA A 47 7.31 10.77 -1.78
C ALA A 47 6.92 10.43 -3.23
N ILE A 48 6.02 11.24 -3.81
CA ILE A 48 5.54 11.05 -5.18
C ILE A 48 6.68 11.24 -6.19
N ARG A 49 7.46 12.33 -6.12
CA ARG A 49 8.60 12.56 -7.03
C ARG A 49 9.64 11.44 -6.97
N ARG A 50 9.93 10.92 -5.76
CA ARG A 50 10.89 9.83 -5.57
C ARG A 50 10.40 8.51 -6.19
N ALA A 51 9.10 8.27 -6.18
CA ALA A 51 8.52 6.97 -6.54
C ALA A 51 7.97 6.92 -7.97
N ALA A 52 7.41 8.02 -8.49
CA ALA A 52 6.67 8.03 -9.74
C ALA A 52 7.43 7.40 -10.92
N PRO A 53 8.71 7.73 -11.19
CA PRO A 53 9.42 7.15 -12.32
C PRO A 53 9.48 5.61 -12.27
N PHE A 54 9.74 5.05 -11.08
CA PHE A 54 9.99 3.62 -10.91
C PHE A 54 8.72 2.80 -10.76
N LEU A 55 7.70 3.33 -10.06
CA LEU A 55 6.42 2.63 -9.93
C LEU A 55 5.69 2.62 -11.26
N LEU A 56 5.68 3.74 -11.99
CA LEU A 56 5.00 3.79 -13.29
C LEU A 56 5.69 2.89 -14.31
N GLU A 57 7.03 2.80 -14.30
CA GLU A 57 7.74 1.83 -15.14
C GLU A 57 7.34 0.38 -14.82
N LYS A 58 7.27 0.02 -13.53
CA LYS A 58 6.76 -1.29 -13.09
C LYS A 58 5.35 -1.55 -13.62
N TYR A 59 4.42 -0.60 -13.45
CA TYR A 59 3.04 -0.78 -13.89
C TYR A 59 2.90 -0.79 -15.41
N SER A 60 3.74 -0.04 -16.13
CA SER A 60 3.86 -0.10 -17.59
C SER A 60 4.28 -1.49 -18.07
N ALA A 61 5.26 -2.11 -17.41
CA ALA A 61 5.65 -3.49 -17.70
C ALA A 61 4.49 -4.48 -17.44
N TYR A 62 3.72 -4.30 -16.36
CA TYR A 62 2.55 -5.15 -16.12
C TYR A 62 1.45 -4.95 -17.17
N LEU A 63 1.22 -3.71 -17.63
CA LEU A 63 0.29 -3.42 -18.72
C LEU A 63 0.71 -4.10 -20.02
N SER A 64 2.01 -4.10 -20.35
CA SER A 64 2.52 -4.80 -21.55
C SER A 64 2.35 -6.32 -21.44
N TRP A 65 2.31 -6.87 -20.24
CA TRP A 65 1.99 -8.28 -19.98
C TRP A 65 0.48 -8.60 -19.91
N GLY A 66 -0.38 -7.62 -20.22
CA GLY A 66 -1.82 -7.82 -20.33
C GLY A 66 -2.61 -7.54 -19.06
N LEU A 67 -2.03 -6.83 -18.09
CA LEU A 67 -2.76 -6.36 -16.92
C LEU A 67 -4.00 -5.53 -17.32
N ARG A 68 -5.12 -5.76 -16.62
CA ARG A 68 -6.40 -5.08 -16.86
C ARG A 68 -6.85 -4.29 -15.63
N GLY A 69 -7.59 -3.20 -15.84
CA GLY A 69 -8.18 -2.39 -14.77
C GLY A 69 -7.25 -1.32 -14.20
N VAL A 70 -6.10 -1.09 -14.83
CA VAL A 70 -5.25 0.08 -14.62
C VAL A 70 -5.10 0.78 -15.97
N THR A 71 -5.21 2.10 -15.97
CA THR A 71 -4.94 2.93 -17.15
C THR A 71 -3.87 3.93 -16.78
N LEU A 72 -2.77 3.94 -17.53
CA LEU A 72 -1.76 4.98 -17.46
C LEU A 72 -2.01 5.94 -18.62
N ASP A 73 -2.13 7.23 -18.29
CA ASP A 73 -2.26 8.29 -19.28
C ASP A 73 -0.89 8.89 -19.52
N SER A 74 -0.22 8.49 -20.60
CA SER A 74 1.12 8.95 -20.93
C SER A 74 1.21 10.45 -21.21
N ALA A 75 0.09 11.17 -21.40
CA ALA A 75 0.07 12.61 -21.55
C ALA A 75 0.08 13.36 -20.22
N ALA A 76 -0.32 12.72 -19.12
CA ALA A 76 -0.33 13.32 -17.79
C ALA A 76 1.06 13.31 -17.13
N ALA A 77 1.30 14.25 -16.22
CA ALA A 77 2.54 14.27 -15.45
C ALA A 77 2.69 12.98 -14.62
N PRO A 78 3.89 12.36 -14.54
CA PRO A 78 4.13 11.14 -13.77
C PRO A 78 3.61 11.20 -12.33
N GLU A 79 3.78 12.34 -11.67
CA GLU A 79 3.33 12.57 -10.30
C GLU A 79 1.81 12.49 -10.17
N GLU A 80 1.09 13.04 -11.13
CA GLU A 80 -0.37 13.00 -11.18
C GLU A 80 -0.89 11.58 -11.47
N GLN A 81 -0.24 10.89 -12.41
CA GLN A 81 -0.52 9.48 -12.68
C GLN A 81 -0.31 8.61 -11.44
N LEU A 82 0.80 8.79 -10.73
CA LEU A 82 1.06 8.03 -9.51
C LEU A 82 0.04 8.35 -8.42
N ARG A 83 -0.34 9.62 -8.20
CA ARG A 83 -1.37 9.98 -7.21
C ARG A 83 -2.69 9.26 -7.51
N ARG A 84 -3.14 9.25 -8.76
CA ARG A 84 -4.34 8.51 -9.18
C ARG A 84 -4.22 7.01 -8.97
N LEU A 85 -3.10 6.43 -9.35
CA LEU A 85 -2.86 4.99 -9.21
C LEU A 85 -2.78 4.56 -7.73
N ALA A 86 -2.16 5.38 -6.89
CA ALA A 86 -1.95 5.12 -5.47
C ALA A 86 -3.21 5.31 -4.63
N ALA A 87 -4.15 6.15 -5.10
CA ALA A 87 -5.40 6.45 -4.41
C ALA A 87 -6.12 5.17 -3.97
N ASP A 88 -6.39 5.09 -2.67
CA ASP A 88 -7.01 3.96 -1.98
C ASP A 88 -6.38 2.58 -2.20
N ARG A 89 -5.12 2.54 -2.65
CA ARG A 89 -4.40 1.28 -2.94
C ARG A 89 -3.07 1.18 -2.20
N PHE A 90 -2.30 2.27 -2.17
CA PHE A 90 -0.94 2.29 -1.62
C PHE A 90 -0.87 3.14 -0.34
N ALA A 91 0.30 3.11 0.30
CA ALA A 91 0.64 4.04 1.38
C ALA A 91 1.81 4.93 0.94
N VAL A 92 1.51 6.06 0.33
CA VAL A 92 2.49 7.00 -0.25
C VAL A 92 2.28 8.37 0.37
N GLY A 93 3.32 8.95 0.97
CA GLY A 93 3.29 10.34 1.42
C GLY A 93 4.23 10.66 2.57
N SER A 94 3.84 11.68 3.35
CA SER A 94 4.45 12.01 4.65
C SER A 94 4.24 10.90 5.69
N PRO A 95 4.97 10.90 6.83
CA PRO A 95 4.78 9.89 7.87
C PRO A 95 3.34 9.82 8.37
N ALA A 96 2.67 10.96 8.56
CA ALA A 96 1.28 11.00 9.00
C ALA A 96 0.33 10.36 7.97
N GLN A 97 0.50 10.67 6.68
CA GLN A 97 -0.31 10.09 5.62
C GLN A 97 -0.10 8.58 5.48
N VAL A 98 1.15 8.10 5.64
CA VAL A 98 1.46 6.68 5.62
C VAL A 98 0.88 5.96 6.84
N VAL A 99 0.94 6.57 8.03
CA VAL A 99 0.26 6.04 9.24
C VAL A 99 -1.24 5.88 8.96
N ASP A 100 -1.91 6.91 8.47
CA ASP A 100 -3.34 6.87 8.21
C ASP A 100 -3.70 5.84 7.15
N ALA A 101 -2.89 5.71 6.09
CA ALA A 101 -3.07 4.67 5.09
C ALA A 101 -2.97 3.27 5.70
N LEU A 102 -1.94 2.98 6.50
CA LEU A 102 -1.77 1.68 7.17
C LEU A 102 -2.89 1.39 8.19
N LEU A 103 -3.40 2.41 8.87
CA LEU A 103 -4.55 2.26 9.76
C LEU A 103 -5.84 1.95 8.99
N ARG A 104 -6.04 2.54 7.80
CA ARG A 104 -7.16 2.16 6.91
C ARG A 104 -7.05 0.68 6.50
N GLN A 105 -5.84 0.21 6.19
CA GLN A 105 -5.61 -1.21 5.89
C GLN A 105 -5.98 -2.11 7.07
N HIS A 106 -5.57 -1.73 8.28
CA HIS A 106 -5.91 -2.48 9.49
C HIS A 106 -7.43 -2.54 9.72
N ARG A 107 -8.14 -1.41 9.59
CA ARG A 107 -9.62 -1.37 9.71
C ARG A 107 -10.32 -2.21 8.65
N ALA A 108 -9.71 -2.36 7.47
CA ALA A 108 -10.20 -3.24 6.40
C ALA A 108 -9.93 -4.74 6.66
N GLY A 109 -9.35 -5.11 7.81
CA GLY A 109 -9.12 -6.49 8.24
C GLY A 109 -7.71 -7.02 7.99
N VAL A 110 -6.77 -6.17 7.54
CA VAL A 110 -5.35 -6.59 7.43
C VAL A 110 -4.76 -6.79 8.82
N THR A 111 -4.23 -7.98 9.09
CA THR A 111 -3.48 -8.26 10.32
C THR A 111 -1.98 -8.28 10.09
N HIS A 112 -1.53 -8.52 8.86
CA HIS A 112 -0.11 -8.60 8.48
C HIS A 112 0.14 -7.81 7.19
N ALA A 113 0.99 -6.78 7.25
CA ALA A 113 1.37 -6.00 6.09
C ALA A 113 2.80 -6.34 5.65
N THR A 114 2.97 -6.77 4.41
CA THR A 114 4.28 -6.83 3.74
C THR A 114 4.43 -5.56 2.92
N MET A 115 5.53 -4.84 3.11
CA MET A 115 5.76 -3.55 2.48
C MET A 115 6.85 -3.66 1.42
N ARG A 116 6.54 -3.23 0.20
CA ARG A 116 7.55 -2.98 -0.82
C ARG A 116 7.88 -1.50 -0.81
N VAL A 117 9.16 -1.24 -0.58
CA VAL A 117 9.72 0.09 -0.35
C VAL A 117 10.80 0.45 -1.38
N SER A 118 11.06 -0.46 -2.32
CA SER A 118 12.05 -0.28 -3.38
C SER A 118 11.58 -0.91 -4.70
N TRP A 119 12.03 -0.31 -5.80
CA TRP A 119 11.81 -0.77 -7.16
C TRP A 119 13.13 -0.63 -7.96
N PRO A 120 13.31 -1.38 -9.05
CA PRO A 120 14.52 -1.30 -9.88
C PRO A 120 14.83 0.14 -10.29
N GLY A 121 16.12 0.52 -10.27
CA GLY A 121 16.58 1.86 -10.66
C GLY A 121 16.58 2.91 -9.55
N MET A 122 15.93 2.66 -8.40
CA MET A 122 15.97 3.60 -7.28
C MET A 122 17.37 3.76 -6.68
N LYS A 123 17.70 4.99 -6.25
CA LYS A 123 18.89 5.25 -5.45
C LYS A 123 18.76 4.54 -4.10
N GLN A 124 19.80 3.82 -3.68
CA GLN A 124 19.79 3.11 -2.40
C GLN A 124 19.62 4.05 -1.20
N THR A 125 20.24 5.23 -1.25
CA THR A 125 20.09 6.27 -0.21
C THR A 125 18.63 6.68 -0.01
N ASP A 126 17.87 6.73 -1.10
CA ASP A 126 16.46 7.09 -1.08
C ASP A 126 15.60 5.99 -0.45
N VAL A 127 15.90 4.74 -0.77
CA VAL A 127 15.24 3.56 -0.18
C VAL A 127 15.51 3.51 1.33
N LEU A 128 16.78 3.65 1.75
CA LEU A 128 17.17 3.60 3.16
C LEU A 128 16.54 4.75 3.97
N ALA A 129 16.50 5.96 3.41
CA ALA A 129 15.82 7.09 4.06
C ALA A 129 14.32 6.82 4.27
N GLY A 130 13.65 6.19 3.30
CA GLY A 130 12.26 5.76 3.44
C GLY A 130 12.07 4.69 4.52
N ILE A 131 12.95 3.69 4.56
CA ILE A 131 12.95 2.65 5.60
C ILE A 131 13.14 3.26 6.99
N GLU A 132 14.05 4.22 7.14
CA GLU A 132 14.29 4.89 8.41
C GLU A 132 13.05 5.65 8.89
N LEU A 133 12.40 6.43 8.01
CA LEU A 133 11.15 7.13 8.36
C LEU A 133 10.04 6.15 8.74
N LEU A 134 9.92 5.02 8.03
CA LEU A 134 8.96 3.98 8.38
C LEU A 134 9.23 3.44 9.79
N GLY A 135 10.48 3.07 10.07
CA GLY A 135 10.87 2.50 11.37
C GLY A 135 10.74 3.46 12.54
N ARG A 136 11.07 4.74 12.35
CA ARG A 136 11.15 5.72 13.45
C ARG A 136 9.85 6.50 13.67
N ALA A 137 9.12 6.82 12.61
CA ALA A 137 7.96 7.72 12.70
C ALA A 137 6.62 7.02 12.42
N VAL A 138 6.59 6.01 11.55
CA VAL A 138 5.33 5.39 11.11
C VAL A 138 4.96 4.17 11.95
N LEU A 139 5.81 3.14 11.96
CA LEU A 139 5.50 1.85 12.59
C LEU A 139 5.22 1.96 14.10
N PRO A 140 5.96 2.76 14.90
CA PRO A 140 5.64 2.94 16.31
C PRO A 140 4.23 3.51 16.53
N GLU A 141 3.83 4.49 15.72
CA GLU A 141 2.52 5.13 15.84
C GLU A 141 1.38 4.21 15.39
N VAL A 142 1.57 3.47 14.30
CA VAL A 142 0.62 2.44 13.87
C VAL A 142 0.43 1.41 14.99
N ARG A 143 1.52 0.85 15.53
CA ARG A 143 1.45 -0.12 16.63
C ARG A 143 0.72 0.43 17.86
N ARG A 144 1.02 1.67 18.25
CA ARG A 144 0.37 2.33 19.38
C ARG A 144 -1.16 2.39 19.18
N ARG A 145 -1.61 2.84 18.01
CA ARG A 145 -3.04 3.01 17.69
C ARG A 145 -3.78 1.69 17.49
N THR A 146 -3.14 0.67 16.92
CA THR A 146 -3.76 -0.65 16.74
C THR A 146 -3.86 -1.42 18.05
N SER A 147 -2.89 -1.28 18.96
CA SER A 147 -2.94 -1.92 20.28
C SER A 147 -4.03 -1.34 21.18
N THR A 148 -4.26 -0.03 21.13
CA THR A 148 -5.34 0.62 21.91
C THR A 148 -6.75 0.23 21.42
N SER A 149 -6.88 -0.24 20.18
CA SER A 149 -8.18 -0.67 19.62
C SER A 149 -8.53 -2.13 19.93
N ALA A 150 -7.61 -2.87 20.57
CA ALA A 150 -7.76 -4.29 20.87
C ALA A 150 -8.15 -4.59 22.34
N GLY A 151 -8.35 -3.55 23.16
CA GLY A 151 -8.86 -3.63 24.54
C GLY A 151 -10.21 -2.96 24.65
#